data_AF-A0A9W6T8Q8-F1
#
_entry.id   AF-A0A9W6T8Q8-F1
#
_cell.length_a   1.000
_cell.length_b   1.000
_cell.length_c   1.000
_cell.angle_alpha   90.00
_cell.angle_beta   90.00
_cell.angle_gamma   90.00
#
_symmetry.space_group_name_H-M   'P 1'
#
loop_
_entity.id
_entity.type
_entity.pdbx_description
1 polymer ?
#
loop_
_entity_poly.entity_id
_entity_poly.type
_entity_poly.pdbx_seq_one_letter_code
_entity_poly.pdbx_strand_id
1 'polypeptide(L)'
;MSPVPISEILKDDNSDNAHSEVNDLDLYFNRSELMIKDIKGRKGDSGARFFQLLFQNYQSNNEIPKCLGILNTLTSNLKHSIDYLESNLIFAIYKENIHGYYSSLRFIFEIIEFDKFVNYSITNGNDDLLTLVNSWIQLIIKNWELTKFFLQNDSPEGFDNLEIKSDEADEIKELIENYGPITQILSSYSWRSMKESSSLLKEIFDKSPSNYFQIDQVSSIGGDILIDQLSTIRHRGAFSSVYPTFISCCIRCKTYGKSDIVKQWLDDCIDNILKLKYNQYITRRSAGIPFLITAILTSEVEYNKKSKKFSLDLIEYTIDKLLNISKLSIDSIESNDANTDPTNEAVVVKLDKIDLPQVNAINCIRSIFIESSLSDVSIFFTDKVLDLCLSQFDSPIWSIRNCSVMLFSALQNKLFGCKKRKKMNLNSEDSVKPLTVYSITNIETLNNLPTVSSRLFFSKFKDTKEILYKNLKGSIQDTDNNDNENIERIFPILTVLSRLEATNNYNGLIEFKPLIFKCLEKKIYKIREMASKSLPFLFQGKMRLIPQRTTYLVI
;
A
#
# COMPACT_ATOMS: atom_id res chain seq x y z
N MET A 1 15.01 -14.88 45.42
CA MET A 1 15.33 -13.53 45.88
C MET A 1 14.38 -12.58 45.20
N SER A 2 13.42 -12.03 45.95
CA SER A 2 12.36 -11.17 45.42
C SER A 2 12.91 -9.76 45.08
N PRO A 3 12.36 -9.07 44.08
CA PRO A 3 12.80 -7.73 43.71
C PRO A 3 12.29 -6.70 44.72
N VAL A 4 13.17 -5.81 45.17
CA VAL A 4 12.85 -4.69 46.07
C VAL A 4 12.06 -3.63 45.26
N PRO A 5 10.99 -3.02 45.83
CA PRO A 5 10.22 -2.00 45.13
C PRO A 5 10.99 -0.67 45.03
N ILE A 6 10.84 0.02 43.88
CA ILE A 6 11.50 1.29 43.51
C ILE A 6 11.18 2.46 44.48
N SER A 7 10.27 2.29 45.44
CA SER A 7 9.87 3.33 46.39
C SER A 7 10.87 3.61 47.53
N GLU A 8 11.95 2.82 47.67
CA GLU A 8 12.93 3.00 48.77
C GLU A 8 14.26 3.65 48.35
N ILE A 9 14.42 4.09 47.09
CA ILE A 9 15.68 4.71 46.60
C ILE A 9 15.65 6.26 46.67
N LEU A 10 14.52 6.88 47.00
CA LEU A 10 14.36 8.36 46.95
C LEU A 10 14.16 9.03 48.31
N LYS A 11 14.95 8.65 49.31
CA LYS A 11 15.03 9.39 50.57
C LYS A 11 16.47 9.45 51.07
N ASP A 12 17.23 10.41 50.54
CA ASP A 12 18.01 11.37 51.31
C ASP A 12 18.81 12.28 50.34
N ASP A 13 19.16 13.47 50.81
CA ASP A 13 20.02 14.50 50.21
C ASP A 13 19.37 15.52 49.24
N ASN A 14 18.69 16.50 49.83
CA ASN A 14 18.06 17.66 49.20
C ASN A 14 19.00 18.87 48.99
N SER A 15 20.31 18.68 48.74
CA SER A 15 21.18 19.81 48.36
C SER A 15 22.28 19.55 47.32
N ASP A 16 22.55 18.30 46.92
CA ASP A 16 23.58 17.96 45.91
C ASP A 16 23.01 17.44 44.56
N ASN A 17 21.69 17.22 44.46
CA ASN A 17 21.08 16.58 43.28
C ASN A 17 21.14 17.40 41.98
N ALA A 18 21.16 18.74 42.05
CA ALA A 18 21.20 19.55 40.83
C ALA A 18 22.54 19.43 40.06
N HIS A 19 23.65 19.17 40.76
CA HIS A 19 24.95 19.00 40.13
C HIS A 19 25.19 17.57 39.62
N SER A 20 24.61 16.54 40.25
CA SER A 20 24.67 15.16 39.77
C SER A 20 23.77 14.94 38.54
N GLU A 21 22.55 15.49 38.54
CA GLU A 21 21.61 15.37 37.42
C GLU A 21 22.11 16.04 36.14
N VAL A 22 22.78 17.19 36.23
CA VAL A 22 23.37 17.88 35.06
C VAL A 22 24.48 17.04 34.42
N ASN A 23 25.31 16.38 35.25
CA ASN A 23 26.40 15.52 34.78
C ASN A 23 25.87 14.24 34.09
N ASP A 24 24.73 13.73 34.58
CA ASP A 24 24.06 12.57 33.99
C ASP A 24 23.40 12.89 32.65
N LEU A 25 22.75 14.06 32.50
CA LEU A 25 22.12 14.49 31.25
C LEU A 25 23.14 14.70 30.12
N ASP A 26 24.30 15.28 30.41
CA ASP A 26 25.39 15.43 29.45
C ASP A 26 25.98 14.06 29.06
N LEU A 27 26.09 13.13 30.01
CA LEU A 27 26.49 11.75 29.71
C LEU A 27 25.47 11.05 28.79
N TYR A 28 24.17 11.22 29.04
CA TYR A 28 23.11 10.69 28.19
C TYR A 28 23.18 11.29 26.78
N PHE A 29 23.41 12.60 26.67
CA PHE A 29 23.56 13.28 25.38
C PHE A 29 24.72 12.67 24.56
N ASN A 30 25.91 12.60 25.15
CA ASN A 30 27.11 12.08 24.50
C ASN A 30 26.97 10.61 24.07
N ARG A 31 26.35 9.77 24.93
CA ARG A 31 26.09 8.36 24.58
C ARG A 31 25.07 8.24 23.47
N SER A 32 24.02 9.06 23.48
CA SER A 32 22.99 9.07 22.45
C SER A 32 23.58 9.43 21.09
N GLU A 33 24.46 10.42 21.05
CA GLU A 33 25.15 10.85 19.83
C GLU A 33 25.98 9.70 19.21
N LEU A 34 26.68 8.92 20.02
CA LEU A 34 27.42 7.74 19.54
C LEU A 34 26.47 6.65 19.01
N MET A 35 25.33 6.45 19.66
CA MET A 35 24.38 5.39 19.30
C MET A 35 23.66 5.67 17.97
N ILE A 36 23.32 6.92 17.67
CA ILE A 36 22.58 7.29 16.46
C ILE A 36 23.40 7.16 15.17
N LYS A 37 24.74 7.13 15.29
CA LYS A 37 25.66 6.90 14.17
C LYS A 37 25.92 5.41 13.85
N ASP A 38 25.40 4.49 14.67
CA ASP A 38 25.62 3.05 14.48
C ASP A 38 24.86 2.55 13.23
N ILE A 39 25.51 1.71 12.43
CA ILE A 39 24.93 1.13 11.21
C ILE A 39 23.73 0.20 11.50
N LYS A 40 23.58 -0.30 12.73
CA LYS A 40 22.47 -1.17 13.15
C LYS A 40 21.31 -0.33 13.70
N GLY A 41 20.17 -0.39 13.00
CA GLY A 41 18.98 0.40 13.31
C GLY A 41 18.51 0.32 14.78
N ARG A 42 18.60 -0.83 15.44
CA ARG A 42 18.16 -0.98 16.86
C ARG A 42 18.91 -0.08 17.83
N LYS A 43 20.22 0.11 17.64
CA LYS A 43 21.01 1.01 18.48
C LYS A 43 20.70 2.47 18.15
N GLY A 44 20.57 2.79 16.87
CA GLY A 44 20.16 4.12 16.41
C GLY A 44 18.79 4.53 16.97
N ASP A 45 17.80 3.64 16.93
CA ASP A 45 16.47 3.85 17.50
C ASP A 45 16.52 4.11 19.00
N SER A 46 17.40 3.40 19.71
CA SER A 46 17.58 3.57 21.17
C SER A 46 18.18 4.94 21.49
N GLY A 47 19.22 5.35 20.75
CA GLY A 47 19.80 6.70 20.88
C GLY A 47 18.78 7.81 20.56
N ALA A 48 17.96 7.60 19.52
CA ALA A 48 16.90 8.53 19.15
C ALA A 48 15.83 8.69 20.25
N ARG A 49 15.47 7.61 20.95
CA ARG A 49 14.55 7.66 22.09
C ARG A 49 15.15 8.40 23.30
N PHE A 50 16.46 8.31 23.53
CA PHE A 50 17.11 9.12 24.56
C PHE A 50 17.08 10.61 24.21
N PHE A 51 17.31 10.99 22.95
CA PHE A 51 17.13 12.38 22.53
C PHE A 51 15.69 12.88 22.73
N GLN A 52 14.69 12.04 22.44
CA GLN A 52 13.30 12.33 22.74
C GLN A 52 13.07 12.57 24.25
N LEU A 53 13.64 11.73 25.12
CA LEU A 53 13.55 11.88 26.58
C LEU A 53 14.21 13.19 27.06
N LEU A 54 15.43 13.48 26.60
CA LEU A 54 16.16 14.71 26.94
C LEU A 54 15.36 15.95 26.52
N PHE A 55 14.83 15.93 25.28
CA PHE A 55 14.00 17.01 24.77
C PHE A 55 12.71 17.18 25.59
N GLN A 56 12.04 16.08 25.94
CA GLN A 56 10.83 16.10 26.75
C GLN A 56 11.09 16.69 28.15
N ASN A 57 12.22 16.37 28.77
CA ASN A 57 12.64 16.92 30.05
C ASN A 57 12.78 18.45 29.98
N TYR A 58 13.56 18.96 29.02
CA TYR A 58 13.74 20.39 28.83
C TYR A 58 12.45 21.12 28.43
N GLN A 59 11.62 20.53 27.56
CA GLN A 59 10.32 21.11 27.17
C GLN A 59 9.37 21.20 28.37
N SER A 60 9.38 20.21 29.27
CA SER A 60 8.53 20.20 30.47
C SER A 60 8.95 21.29 31.46
N ASN A 61 10.25 21.58 31.54
CA ASN A 61 10.82 22.65 32.37
C ASN A 61 10.79 24.04 31.70
N ASN A 62 10.17 24.17 30.51
CA ASN A 62 10.15 25.40 29.69
C ASN A 62 11.55 25.92 29.28
N GLU A 63 12.54 25.03 29.21
CA GLU A 63 13.92 25.35 28.80
C GLU A 63 14.06 25.31 27.27
N ILE A 64 13.27 26.12 26.57
CA ILE A 64 13.23 26.17 25.09
C ILE A 64 14.59 26.36 24.42
N PRO A 65 15.53 27.20 24.94
CA PRO A 65 16.87 27.29 24.37
C PRO A 65 17.63 25.96 24.35
N LYS A 66 17.47 25.11 25.38
CA LYS A 66 18.10 23.79 25.43
C LYS A 66 17.45 22.82 24.45
N CYS A 67 16.14 22.87 24.30
CA CYS A 67 15.41 22.12 23.27
C CYS A 67 15.92 22.48 21.86
N LEU A 68 16.04 23.78 21.56
CA LEU A 68 16.60 24.26 20.29
C LEU A 68 18.08 23.86 20.14
N GLY A 69 18.84 23.84 21.23
CA GLY A 69 20.22 23.33 21.25
C GLY A 69 20.32 21.88 20.77
N ILE A 70 19.48 20.98 21.30
CA ILE A 70 19.41 19.58 20.83
C ILE A 70 19.10 19.52 19.33
N LEU A 71 18.08 20.24 18.88
CA LEU A 71 17.67 20.23 17.48
C LEU A 71 18.77 20.77 16.56
N ASN A 72 19.45 21.85 16.95
CA ASN A 72 20.56 22.43 16.20
C ASN A 72 21.72 21.44 16.07
N THR A 73 22.12 20.77 17.15
CA THR A 73 23.21 19.78 17.11
C THR A 73 22.85 18.60 16.20
N LEU A 74 21.65 18.03 16.34
CA LEU A 74 21.19 16.94 15.47
C LEU A 74 21.15 17.37 13.99
N THR A 75 20.71 18.60 13.72
CA THR A 75 20.61 19.14 12.35
C THR A 75 21.97 19.41 11.74
N SER A 76 22.89 20.01 12.50
CA SER A 76 24.25 20.31 12.07
C SER A 76 25.01 19.02 11.75
N ASN A 77 24.91 18.03 12.63
CA ASN A 77 25.54 16.73 12.44
C ASN A 77 24.94 15.99 11.24
N LEU A 78 23.61 15.96 11.10
CA LEU A 78 22.95 15.37 9.93
C LEU A 78 23.40 16.03 8.62
N LYS A 79 23.48 17.37 8.60
CA LYS A 79 23.96 18.12 7.43
C LYS A 79 25.39 17.73 7.09
N HIS A 80 26.29 17.69 8.09
CA HIS A 80 27.66 17.25 7.89
C HIS A 80 27.73 15.82 7.33
N SER A 81 26.96 14.88 7.89
CA SER A 81 26.94 13.48 7.42
C SER A 81 26.40 13.36 5.98
N ILE A 82 25.41 14.17 5.58
CA ILE A 82 24.88 14.21 4.20
C ILE A 82 25.88 14.83 3.21
N ASP A 83 26.53 15.94 3.58
CA ASP A 83 27.57 16.55 2.76
C ASP A 83 28.76 15.60 2.59
N TYR A 84 29.06 14.83 3.64
CA TYR A 84 30.08 13.80 3.59
C TYR A 84 29.69 12.62 2.70
N LEU A 85 28.43 12.15 2.75
CA LEU A 85 27.88 11.12 1.87
C LEU A 85 28.01 11.47 0.38
N GLU A 86 27.83 12.74 0.03
CA GLU A 86 28.00 13.23 -1.35
C GLU A 86 29.47 13.16 -1.82
N SER A 87 30.42 13.40 -0.90
CA SER A 87 31.86 13.39 -1.22
C SER A 87 32.50 12.00 -1.18
N ASN A 88 32.08 11.14 -0.24
CA ASN A 88 32.60 9.79 -0.06
C ASN A 88 31.47 8.85 0.41
N LEU A 89 30.78 8.25 -0.56
CA LEU A 89 29.62 7.40 -0.31
C LEU A 89 29.95 6.20 0.60
N ILE A 90 31.01 5.46 0.29
CA ILE A 90 31.33 4.19 0.96
C ILE A 90 31.72 4.44 2.42
N PHE A 91 32.60 5.42 2.66
CA PHE A 91 33.06 5.71 4.01
C PHE A 91 31.96 6.35 4.86
N ALA A 92 31.11 7.21 4.28
CA ALA A 92 29.98 7.81 5.00
C ALA A 92 29.02 6.74 5.53
N ILE A 93 28.78 5.68 4.77
CA ILE A 93 27.93 4.56 5.21
C ILE A 93 28.51 3.84 6.43
N TYR A 94 29.84 3.77 6.54
CA TYR A 94 30.52 3.14 7.67
C TYR A 94 30.52 4.04 8.91
N LYS A 95 30.99 5.29 8.78
CA LYS A 95 31.29 6.15 9.93
C LYS A 95 30.19 7.15 10.30
N GLU A 96 29.30 7.48 9.38
CA GLU A 96 28.35 8.59 9.53
C GLU A 96 26.94 8.19 9.04
N ASN A 97 26.32 7.26 9.77
CA ASN A 97 24.95 6.81 9.47
C ASN A 97 23.91 7.89 9.77
N ILE A 98 23.05 8.18 8.78
CA ILE A 98 22.10 9.30 8.88
C ILE A 98 20.71 8.96 9.43
N HIS A 99 20.33 7.68 9.40
CA HIS A 99 18.99 7.24 9.80
C HIS A 99 18.66 7.52 11.28
N GLY A 100 19.67 7.49 12.17
CA GLY A 100 19.50 7.79 13.59
C GLY A 100 19.19 9.26 13.86
N TYR A 101 19.77 10.20 13.10
CA TYR A 101 19.40 11.61 13.21
C TYR A 101 17.96 11.85 12.76
N TYR A 102 17.56 11.30 11.61
CA TYR A 102 16.16 11.39 11.14
C TYR A 102 15.18 10.80 12.15
N SER A 103 15.52 9.66 12.75
CA SER A 103 14.71 9.03 13.80
C SER A 103 14.61 9.90 15.05
N SER A 104 15.71 10.52 15.47
CA SER A 104 15.77 11.41 16.63
C SER A 104 14.90 12.64 16.40
N LEU A 105 15.08 13.30 15.25
CA LEU A 105 14.28 14.44 14.85
C LEU A 105 12.80 14.07 14.76
N ARG A 106 12.45 12.91 14.18
CA ARG A 106 11.05 12.43 14.11
C ARG A 106 10.46 12.23 15.50
N PHE A 107 11.13 11.48 16.37
CA PHE A 107 10.62 11.21 17.72
C PHE A 107 10.50 12.49 18.55
N ILE A 108 11.42 13.44 18.40
CA ILE A 108 11.27 14.76 19.02
C ILE A 108 10.04 15.48 18.44
N PHE A 109 9.94 15.57 17.11
CA PHE A 109 8.84 16.24 16.43
C PHE A 109 7.46 15.66 16.79
N GLU A 110 7.41 14.35 17.08
CA GLU A 110 6.20 13.68 17.51
C GLU A 110 5.60 14.26 18.80
N ILE A 111 6.45 14.83 19.70
CA ILE A 111 6.10 15.30 21.04
C ILE A 111 6.24 16.83 21.22
N ILE A 112 6.61 17.57 20.17
CA ILE A 112 6.78 19.02 20.24
C ILE A 112 5.45 19.68 20.64
N GLU A 113 5.50 20.52 21.66
CA GLU A 113 4.42 21.44 22.04
C GLU A 113 4.59 22.77 21.30
N PHE A 114 4.05 22.87 20.08
CA PHE A 114 4.24 24.04 19.21
C PHE A 114 3.91 25.38 19.88
N ASP A 115 2.89 25.43 20.75
CA ASP A 115 2.51 26.65 21.46
C ASP A 115 3.66 27.25 22.27
N LYS A 116 4.51 26.41 22.89
CA LYS A 116 5.69 26.87 23.64
C LYS A 116 6.73 27.51 22.72
N PHE A 117 6.98 26.89 21.56
CA PHE A 117 7.95 27.39 20.59
C PHE A 117 7.46 28.66 19.88
N VAL A 118 6.16 28.74 19.58
CA VAL A 118 5.53 29.94 19.00
C VAL A 118 5.58 31.12 19.99
N ASN A 119 5.30 30.89 21.27
CA ASN A 119 5.42 31.95 22.28
C ASN A 119 6.87 32.44 22.45
N TYR A 120 7.83 31.51 22.41
CA TYR A 120 9.26 31.83 22.45
C TYR A 120 9.68 32.63 21.21
N SER A 121 9.24 32.24 20.01
CA SER A 121 9.58 32.93 18.77
C SER A 121 9.02 34.36 18.71
N ILE A 122 7.80 34.58 19.20
CA ILE A 122 7.20 35.92 19.33
C ILE A 122 8.03 36.80 20.27
N THR A 123 8.52 36.24 21.38
CA THR A 123 9.30 36.99 22.39
C THR A 123 10.67 37.38 21.85
N ASN A 124 11.31 36.49 21.09
CA ASN A 124 12.69 36.66 20.62
C ASN A 124 12.80 37.25 19.20
N GLY A 125 11.69 37.34 18.46
CA GLY A 125 11.64 37.90 17.11
C GLY A 125 12.22 36.97 16.02
N ASN A 126 12.46 35.69 16.30
CA ASN A 126 12.93 34.70 15.33
C ASN A 126 12.22 33.35 15.52
N ASP A 127 11.82 32.71 14.41
CA ASP A 127 11.26 31.36 14.42
C ASP A 127 12.35 30.34 14.07
N ASP A 128 13.17 30.02 15.08
CA ASP A 128 14.28 29.06 14.96
C ASP A 128 13.76 27.67 14.56
N LEU A 129 12.59 27.26 15.07
CA LEU A 129 12.01 25.96 14.76
C LEU A 129 11.56 25.88 13.30
N LEU A 130 10.93 26.94 12.76
CA LEU A 130 10.61 27.02 11.34
C LEU A 130 11.87 26.94 10.46
N THR A 131 12.94 27.63 10.85
CA THR A 131 14.23 27.60 10.15
C THR A 131 14.80 26.18 10.12
N LEU A 132 14.74 25.48 11.24
CA LEU A 132 15.15 24.07 11.36
C LEU A 132 14.28 23.14 10.51
N VAL A 133 12.96 23.27 10.56
CA VAL A 133 12.03 22.47 9.74
C VAL A 133 12.31 22.64 8.25
N ASN A 134 12.53 23.87 7.79
CA ASN A 134 12.90 24.13 6.40
C ASN A 134 14.25 23.48 6.03
N SER A 135 15.24 23.56 6.93
CA SER A 135 16.52 22.86 6.75
C SER A 135 16.33 21.36 6.62
N TRP A 136 15.51 20.74 7.47
CA TRP A 136 15.23 19.30 7.42
C TRP A 136 14.58 18.89 6.11
N ILE A 137 13.61 19.66 5.61
CA ILE A 137 12.98 19.39 4.32
C ILE A 137 14.04 19.36 3.20
N GLN A 138 14.97 20.31 3.17
CA GLN A 138 16.05 20.34 2.19
C GLN A 138 16.99 19.13 2.32
N LEU A 139 17.32 18.73 3.56
CA LEU A 139 18.15 17.55 3.81
C LEU A 139 17.45 16.25 3.38
N ILE A 140 16.13 16.15 3.57
CA ILE A 140 15.31 15.01 3.12
C ILE A 140 15.34 14.91 1.59
N ILE A 141 15.19 16.04 0.89
CA ILE A 141 15.27 16.09 -0.58
C ILE A 141 16.67 15.70 -1.06
N LYS A 142 17.73 16.26 -0.46
CA LYS A 142 19.12 15.91 -0.79
C LYS A 142 19.42 14.43 -0.54
N ASN A 143 18.88 13.86 0.53
CA ASN A 143 18.99 12.43 0.82
C ASN A 143 18.33 11.56 -0.25
N TRP A 144 17.16 11.94 -0.79
CA TRP A 144 16.56 11.24 -1.93
C TRP A 144 17.49 11.26 -3.14
N GLU A 145 18.04 12.42 -3.50
CA GLU A 145 18.94 12.56 -4.64
C GLU A 145 20.18 11.65 -4.54
N LEU A 146 20.76 11.53 -3.34
CA LEU A 146 21.94 10.69 -3.09
C LEU A 146 21.62 9.19 -3.04
N THR A 147 20.39 8.81 -2.66
CA THR A 147 20.02 7.41 -2.43
C THR A 147 19.15 6.80 -3.54
N LYS A 148 18.55 7.61 -4.42
CA LYS A 148 17.58 7.14 -5.43
C LYS A 148 18.13 6.07 -6.35
N PHE A 149 19.40 6.17 -6.76
CA PHE A 149 20.04 5.19 -7.63
C PHE A 149 20.00 3.77 -7.03
N PHE A 150 20.24 3.65 -5.71
CA PHE A 150 20.25 2.38 -4.99
C PHE A 150 18.85 1.82 -4.72
N LEU A 151 17.82 2.66 -4.80
CA LEU A 151 16.43 2.30 -4.52
C LEU A 151 15.62 2.04 -5.79
N GLN A 152 16.07 2.56 -6.93
CA GLN A 152 15.47 2.38 -8.25
C GLN A 152 15.99 1.16 -9.01
N ASN A 153 17.05 0.51 -8.52
CA ASN A 153 17.67 -0.68 -9.11
C ASN A 153 17.62 -1.88 -8.15
N ASP A 154 17.51 -3.09 -8.70
CA ASP A 154 17.38 -4.33 -7.92
C ASP A 154 18.78 -4.88 -7.60
N SER A 155 19.19 -4.93 -6.33
CA SER A 155 20.50 -5.49 -5.97
C SER A 155 20.59 -6.99 -6.32
N PRO A 156 21.67 -7.48 -6.96
CA PRO A 156 22.92 -6.79 -7.29
C PRO A 156 22.97 -6.16 -8.71
N GLU A 157 21.92 -6.33 -9.51
CA GLU A 157 21.84 -5.90 -10.91
C GLU A 157 21.77 -4.36 -11.01
N GLY A 158 22.69 -3.75 -11.77
CA GLY A 158 22.79 -2.29 -11.91
C GLY A 158 23.86 -1.62 -11.04
N PHE A 159 24.63 -2.40 -10.27
CA PHE A 159 25.78 -1.93 -9.49
C PHE A 159 27.14 -2.21 -10.16
N ASP A 160 27.14 -2.65 -11.42
CA ASP A 160 28.32 -3.13 -12.15
C ASP A 160 29.40 -2.06 -12.38
N ASN A 161 29.03 -0.77 -12.28
CA ASN A 161 29.91 0.38 -12.52
C ASN A 161 30.35 1.10 -11.24
N LEU A 162 30.20 0.50 -10.05
CA LEU A 162 30.77 1.07 -8.83
C LEU A 162 32.30 0.95 -8.89
N GLU A 163 32.96 1.98 -9.42
CA GLU A 163 34.41 2.11 -9.38
C GLU A 163 34.87 2.31 -7.94
N ILE A 164 35.36 1.22 -7.34
CA ILE A 164 36.03 1.27 -6.04
C ILE A 164 37.42 1.86 -6.26
N LYS A 165 37.69 3.02 -5.64
CA LYS A 165 39.03 3.62 -5.65
C LYS A 165 39.99 2.72 -4.88
N SER A 166 41.23 2.60 -5.36
CA SER A 166 42.27 1.74 -4.75
C SER A 166 42.51 2.00 -3.27
N ASP A 167 42.32 3.25 -2.85
CA ASP A 167 42.65 3.72 -1.51
C ASP A 167 41.58 3.34 -0.46
N GLU A 168 40.44 2.79 -0.89
CA GLU A 168 39.30 2.38 -0.05
C GLU A 168 39.22 0.86 0.12
N ALA A 169 40.16 0.10 -0.47
CA ALA A 169 40.08 -1.36 -0.59
C ALA A 169 40.09 -2.10 0.75
N ASP A 170 40.93 -1.68 1.71
CA ASP A 170 41.04 -2.34 3.02
C ASP A 170 39.79 -2.11 3.89
N GLU A 171 39.22 -0.90 3.85
CA GLU A 171 38.01 -0.54 4.60
C GLU A 171 36.76 -1.22 4.01
N ILE A 172 36.69 -1.32 2.68
CA ILE A 172 35.64 -2.07 1.98
C ILE A 172 35.72 -3.55 2.33
N LYS A 173 36.93 -4.11 2.46
CA LYS A 173 37.11 -5.50 2.86
C LYS A 173 36.57 -5.74 4.27
N GLU A 174 36.88 -4.87 5.23
CA GLU A 174 36.32 -4.94 6.59
C GLU A 174 34.79 -4.84 6.59
N LEU A 175 34.21 -3.95 5.78
CA LEU A 175 32.75 -3.82 5.61
C LEU A 175 32.13 -5.12 5.09
N ILE A 176 32.73 -5.72 4.07
CA ILE A 176 32.23 -6.95 3.46
C ILE A 176 32.30 -8.12 4.46
N GLU A 177 33.39 -8.22 5.21
CA GLU A 177 33.59 -9.25 6.23
C GLU A 177 32.58 -9.13 7.38
N ASN A 178 32.25 -7.90 7.82
CA ASN A 178 31.40 -7.66 8.98
C ASN A 178 29.89 -7.58 8.66
N TYR A 179 29.52 -7.12 7.46
CA TYR A 179 28.13 -6.74 7.12
C TYR A 179 27.60 -7.34 5.81
N GLY A 180 28.43 -8.05 5.04
CA GLY A 180 28.04 -8.71 3.80
C GLY A 180 28.32 -7.87 2.54
N PRO A 181 27.80 -8.28 1.37
CA PRO A 181 28.11 -7.64 0.09
C PRO A 181 27.86 -6.13 0.09
N ILE A 182 28.78 -5.35 -0.47
CA ILE A 182 28.71 -3.88 -0.47
C ILE A 182 27.39 -3.35 -1.06
N THR A 183 26.87 -4.00 -2.10
CA THR A 183 25.58 -3.66 -2.72
C THR A 183 24.40 -3.81 -1.76
N GLN A 184 24.41 -4.84 -0.89
CA GLN A 184 23.40 -5.02 0.15
C GLN A 184 23.54 -3.96 1.25
N ILE A 185 24.76 -3.60 1.63
CA ILE A 185 25.03 -2.54 2.60
C ILE A 185 24.49 -1.19 2.07
N LEU A 186 24.82 -0.85 0.83
CA LEU A 186 24.36 0.36 0.12
C LEU A 186 22.83 0.42 0.03
N SER A 187 22.20 -0.68 -0.38
CA SER A 187 20.74 -0.78 -0.46
C SER A 187 20.08 -0.66 0.91
N SER A 188 20.65 -1.32 1.94
CA SER A 188 20.17 -1.25 3.33
C SER A 188 20.29 0.16 3.91
N TYR A 189 21.42 0.83 3.70
CA TYR A 189 21.62 2.23 4.11
C TYR A 189 20.59 3.14 3.44
N SER A 190 20.49 3.06 2.12
CA SER A 190 19.58 3.88 1.31
C SER A 190 18.14 3.69 1.74
N TRP A 191 17.70 2.44 1.93
CA TRP A 191 16.34 2.15 2.38
C TRP A 191 16.08 2.70 3.78
N ARG A 192 16.98 2.49 4.75
CA ARG A 192 16.78 2.97 6.13
C ARG A 192 16.76 4.49 6.20
N SER A 193 17.69 5.13 5.50
CA SER A 193 17.71 6.58 5.40
C SER A 193 16.40 7.10 4.81
N MET A 194 15.93 6.50 3.71
CA MET A 194 14.68 6.86 3.07
C MET A 194 13.46 6.64 3.98
N LYS A 195 13.43 5.53 4.72
CA LYS A 195 12.37 5.20 5.67
C LYS A 195 12.25 6.25 6.77
N GLU A 196 13.36 6.57 7.43
CA GLU A 196 13.34 7.50 8.57
C GLU A 196 13.14 8.96 8.12
N SER A 197 13.74 9.37 7.00
CA SER A 197 13.51 10.71 6.42
C SER A 197 12.07 10.91 5.94
N SER A 198 11.47 9.92 5.25
CA SER A 198 10.06 9.97 4.84
C SER A 198 9.12 10.02 6.04
N SER A 199 9.46 9.29 7.11
CA SER A 199 8.67 9.29 8.35
C SER A 199 8.77 10.63 9.08
N LEU A 200 9.94 11.28 9.11
CA LEU A 200 10.06 12.65 9.60
C LEU A 200 9.20 13.61 8.76
N LEU A 201 9.32 13.57 7.43
CA LEU A 201 8.54 14.43 6.54
C LEU A 201 7.02 14.26 6.75
N LYS A 202 6.57 13.04 6.98
CA LYS A 202 5.18 12.73 7.32
C LYS A 202 4.74 13.45 8.60
N GLU A 203 5.52 13.36 9.68
CA GLU A 203 5.19 14.04 10.94
C GLU A 203 5.19 15.56 10.78
N ILE A 204 6.10 16.11 9.97
CA ILE A 204 6.09 17.55 9.61
C ILE A 204 4.77 17.88 8.88
N PHE A 205 4.34 17.10 7.90
CA PHE A 205 3.05 17.31 7.24
C PHE A 205 1.84 17.13 8.15
N ASP A 206 1.89 16.28 9.17
CA ASP A 206 0.73 16.03 10.03
C ASP A 206 0.60 17.05 11.16
N LYS A 207 1.72 17.51 11.73
CA LYS A 207 1.72 18.26 13.00
C LYS A 207 2.12 19.72 12.89
N SER A 208 2.87 20.11 11.86
CA SER A 208 3.33 21.50 11.74
C SER A 208 2.16 22.51 11.70
N PRO A 209 2.31 23.69 12.32
CA PRO A 209 1.41 24.82 12.16
C PRO A 209 1.20 25.21 10.69
N SER A 210 0.05 25.78 10.36
CA SER A 210 -0.28 26.15 8.96
C SER A 210 0.62 27.26 8.38
N ASN A 211 1.34 28.01 9.21
CA ASN A 211 2.30 29.02 8.76
C ASN A 211 3.71 28.44 8.49
N TYR A 212 3.95 27.16 8.80
CA TYR A 212 5.26 26.53 8.63
C TYR A 212 5.51 26.05 7.20
N PHE A 213 4.48 26.06 6.37
CA PHE A 213 4.60 25.73 4.96
C PHE A 213 4.00 26.82 4.11
N GLN A 214 4.68 27.14 3.02
CA GLN A 214 4.04 27.80 1.89
C GLN A 214 3.33 26.75 1.05
N ILE A 215 2.19 27.11 0.47
CA ILE A 215 1.38 26.18 -0.32
C ILE A 215 2.15 25.61 -1.53
N ASP A 216 3.01 26.41 -2.13
CA ASP A 216 3.85 26.02 -3.27
C ASP A 216 4.93 25.02 -2.85
N GLN A 217 5.44 25.13 -1.62
CA GLN A 217 6.41 24.19 -1.06
C GLN A 217 5.79 22.80 -0.87
N VAL A 218 4.59 22.71 -0.28
CA VAL A 218 3.89 21.41 -0.12
C VAL A 218 3.59 20.80 -1.47
N SER A 219 3.14 21.63 -2.41
CA SER A 219 2.81 21.22 -3.77
C SER A 219 4.03 20.70 -4.54
N SER A 220 5.18 21.37 -4.45
CA SER A 220 6.43 20.90 -5.08
C SER A 220 6.95 19.61 -4.44
N ILE A 221 6.93 19.50 -3.10
CA ILE A 221 7.32 18.23 -2.44
C ILE A 221 6.40 17.08 -2.89
N GLY A 222 5.09 17.30 -2.95
CA GLY A 222 4.14 16.31 -3.42
C GLY A 222 4.35 15.94 -4.88
N GLY A 223 4.32 16.94 -5.76
CA GLY A 223 4.31 16.77 -7.21
C GLY A 223 5.65 16.34 -7.80
N ASP A 224 6.76 16.89 -7.30
CA ASP A 224 8.08 16.69 -7.91
C ASP A 224 8.87 15.57 -7.23
N ILE A 225 8.72 15.41 -5.90
CA ILE A 225 9.53 14.49 -5.11
C ILE A 225 8.76 13.21 -4.78
N LEU A 226 7.62 13.29 -4.11
CA LEU A 226 6.90 12.11 -3.62
C LEU A 226 6.29 11.28 -4.77
N ILE A 227 5.79 11.94 -5.82
CA ILE A 227 5.30 11.24 -7.02
C ILE A 227 6.45 10.54 -7.75
N ASP A 228 7.61 11.18 -7.91
CA ASP A 228 8.79 10.56 -8.51
C ASP A 228 9.25 9.34 -7.71
N GLN A 229 9.34 9.47 -6.39
CA GLN A 229 9.68 8.37 -5.48
C GLN A 229 8.73 7.19 -5.63
N LEU A 230 7.42 7.40 -5.54
CA LEU A 230 6.43 6.33 -5.66
C LEU A 230 6.35 5.74 -7.08
N SER A 231 6.76 6.48 -8.10
CA SER A 231 6.76 6.00 -9.48
C SER A 231 8.05 5.27 -9.88
N THR A 232 9.14 5.42 -9.12
CA THR A 232 10.46 4.92 -9.51
C THR A 232 11.12 3.95 -8.53
N ILE A 233 10.78 3.99 -7.24
CA ILE A 233 11.35 3.09 -6.23
C ILE A 233 10.96 1.63 -6.51
N ARG A 234 11.96 0.74 -6.50
CA ARG A 234 11.76 -0.73 -6.57
C ARG A 234 11.89 -1.42 -5.22
N HIS A 235 12.69 -0.86 -4.31
CA HIS A 235 12.85 -1.43 -2.98
C HIS A 235 11.54 -1.38 -2.18
N ARG A 236 10.89 -2.53 -2.00
CA ARG A 236 9.57 -2.66 -1.35
C ARG A 236 9.49 -1.95 0.01
N GLY A 237 10.53 -2.05 0.82
CA GLY A 237 10.58 -1.40 2.13
C GLY A 237 10.61 0.13 2.03
N ALA A 238 11.29 0.69 1.03
CA ALA A 238 11.39 2.13 0.83
C ALA A 238 10.05 2.65 0.32
N PHE A 239 9.49 1.95 -0.67
CA PHE A 239 8.17 2.21 -1.20
C PHE A 239 7.09 2.29 -0.08
N SER A 240 7.05 1.28 0.79
CA SER A 240 6.09 1.23 1.91
C SER A 240 6.26 2.36 2.93
N SER A 241 7.42 3.02 2.94
CA SER A 241 7.70 4.15 3.84
C SER A 241 7.28 5.49 3.25
N VAL A 242 7.33 5.65 1.92
CA VAL A 242 6.95 6.90 1.22
C VAL A 242 5.42 7.02 1.10
N TYR A 243 4.72 5.90 0.91
CA TYR A 243 3.27 5.89 0.67
C TYR A 243 2.45 6.67 1.73
N PRO A 244 2.66 6.46 3.05
CA PRO A 244 1.96 7.24 4.08
C PRO A 244 2.31 8.73 4.09
N THR A 245 3.54 9.08 3.70
CA THR A 245 4.01 10.48 3.59
C THR A 245 3.26 11.21 2.48
N PHE A 246 3.04 10.55 1.34
CA PHE A 246 2.25 11.13 0.24
C PHE A 246 0.78 11.32 0.59
N ILE A 247 0.18 10.40 1.36
CA ILE A 247 -1.18 10.59 1.91
C ILE A 247 -1.23 11.86 2.77
N SER A 248 -0.26 12.03 3.68
CA SER A 248 -0.19 13.18 4.59
C SER A 248 0.04 14.49 3.84
N CYS A 249 0.87 14.47 2.79
CA CYS A 249 1.03 15.59 1.86
C CYS A 249 -0.28 15.99 1.18
N CYS A 250 -1.03 15.01 0.64
CA CYS A 250 -2.34 15.25 0.02
C CYS A 250 -3.36 15.84 1.02
N ILE A 251 -3.41 15.32 2.26
CA ILE A 251 -4.26 15.87 3.32
C ILE A 251 -3.86 17.31 3.65
N ARG A 252 -2.56 17.60 3.70
CA ARG A 252 -2.06 18.96 3.95
C ARG A 252 -2.44 19.92 2.83
N CYS A 253 -2.31 19.54 1.55
CA CYS A 253 -2.80 20.34 0.41
C CYS A 253 -4.29 20.68 0.53
N LYS A 254 -5.12 19.69 0.88
CA LYS A 254 -6.57 19.89 1.08
C LYS A 254 -6.88 20.82 2.26
N THR A 255 -6.10 20.74 3.33
CA THR A 255 -6.24 21.63 4.49
C THR A 255 -5.98 23.10 4.13
N TYR A 256 -5.10 23.36 3.16
CA TYR A 256 -4.88 24.68 2.57
C TYR A 256 -5.89 25.07 1.47
N GLY A 257 -6.94 24.28 1.25
CA GLY A 257 -7.94 24.54 0.20
C GLY A 257 -7.45 24.26 -1.22
N LYS A 258 -6.35 23.54 -1.40
CA LYS A 258 -5.84 23.11 -2.72
C LYS A 258 -6.26 21.67 -3.04
N SER A 259 -7.56 21.39 -3.00
CA SER A 259 -8.07 20.09 -3.46
C SER A 259 -7.83 19.89 -4.96
N ASP A 260 -7.80 20.98 -5.73
CA ASP A 260 -7.62 20.95 -7.18
C ASP A 260 -6.26 20.39 -7.60
N ILE A 261 -5.17 20.69 -6.88
CA ILE A 261 -3.84 20.15 -7.22
C ILE A 261 -3.77 18.64 -6.97
N VAL A 262 -4.40 18.17 -5.89
CA VAL A 262 -4.48 16.74 -5.58
C VAL A 262 -5.32 16.01 -6.62
N LYS A 263 -6.41 16.65 -7.09
CA LYS A 263 -7.20 16.13 -8.22
C LYS A 263 -6.40 16.14 -9.53
N GLN A 264 -5.59 17.17 -9.77
CA GLN A 264 -4.72 17.23 -10.94
C GLN A 264 -3.72 16.07 -10.95
N TRP A 265 -3.07 15.78 -9.82
CA TRP A 265 -2.17 14.61 -9.73
C TRP A 265 -2.89 13.28 -10.01
N LEU A 266 -4.15 13.16 -9.58
CA LEU A 266 -4.98 12.00 -9.90
C LEU A 266 -5.28 11.91 -11.39
N ASP A 267 -5.67 13.03 -12.01
CA ASP A 267 -5.93 13.11 -13.45
C ASP A 267 -4.65 12.78 -14.24
N ASP A 268 -3.49 13.31 -13.84
CA ASP A 268 -2.19 13.01 -14.44
C ASP A 268 -1.84 11.51 -14.32
N CYS A 269 -2.12 10.89 -13.18
CA CYS A 269 -1.95 9.45 -12.99
C CYS A 269 -2.84 8.63 -13.94
N ILE A 270 -4.11 9.02 -14.11
CA ILE A 270 -5.07 8.36 -15.00
C ILE A 270 -4.66 8.57 -16.47
N ASP A 271 -4.25 9.78 -16.85
CA ASP A 271 -3.79 10.11 -18.20
C ASP A 271 -2.49 9.37 -18.54
N ASN A 272 -1.61 9.18 -17.57
CA ASN A 272 -0.41 8.37 -17.77
C ASN A 272 -0.75 6.92 -18.12
N ILE A 273 -1.84 6.34 -17.58
CA ILE A 273 -2.29 4.99 -17.99
C ILE A 273 -2.60 4.94 -19.49
N LEU A 274 -3.18 5.99 -20.05
CA LEU A 274 -3.49 6.08 -21.49
C LEU A 274 -2.23 6.29 -22.35
N LYS A 275 -1.25 7.04 -21.84
CA LYS A 275 0.01 7.37 -22.55
C LYS A 275 1.00 6.20 -22.63
N LEU A 276 0.83 5.15 -21.81
CA LEU A 276 1.68 3.94 -21.84
C LEU A 276 1.65 3.18 -23.18
N LYS A 277 0.71 3.53 -24.07
CA LYS A 277 0.52 3.02 -25.44
C LYS A 277 1.78 2.90 -26.32
N TYR A 278 2.88 3.61 -26.02
CA TYR A 278 4.00 3.79 -26.96
C TYR A 278 5.38 3.33 -26.50
N ASN A 279 5.56 2.87 -25.26
CA ASN A 279 6.90 2.57 -24.74
C ASN A 279 7.00 1.18 -24.10
N GLN A 280 7.53 0.22 -24.86
CA GLN A 280 7.79 -1.17 -24.43
C GLN A 280 8.77 -1.31 -23.25
N TYR A 281 9.39 -0.21 -22.80
CA TYR A 281 10.32 -0.16 -21.67
C TYR A 281 9.70 0.39 -20.37
N ILE A 282 8.37 0.63 -20.32
CA ILE A 282 7.68 1.35 -19.21
C ILE A 282 6.79 0.44 -18.33
N THR A 283 6.95 -0.88 -18.38
CA THR A 283 6.32 -1.81 -17.41
C THR A 283 6.63 -1.45 -15.94
N ARG A 284 7.71 -0.68 -15.72
CA ARG A 284 8.23 -0.33 -14.40
C ARG A 284 7.65 0.94 -13.78
N ARG A 285 7.28 1.97 -14.57
CA ARG A 285 6.66 3.20 -14.03
C ARG A 285 5.17 3.02 -13.74
N SER A 286 4.51 2.10 -14.46
CA SER A 286 3.09 1.78 -14.25
C SER A 286 2.84 1.07 -12.92
N ALA A 287 3.84 0.40 -12.33
CA ALA A 287 3.71 -0.29 -11.05
C ALA A 287 3.39 0.67 -9.87
N GLY A 288 3.84 1.94 -9.95
CA GLY A 288 3.59 2.97 -8.94
C GLY A 288 2.20 3.61 -9.03
N ILE A 289 1.61 3.66 -10.23
CA ILE A 289 0.33 4.36 -10.51
C ILE A 289 -0.82 3.85 -9.63
N PRO A 290 -1.07 2.52 -9.48
CA PRO A 290 -2.11 2.03 -8.61
C PRO A 290 -2.00 2.57 -7.17
N PHE A 291 -0.78 2.71 -6.67
CA PHE A 291 -0.55 3.21 -5.31
C PHE A 291 -0.73 4.73 -5.22
N LEU A 292 -0.29 5.50 -6.22
CA LEU A 292 -0.54 6.94 -6.25
C LEU A 292 -2.04 7.26 -6.23
N ILE A 293 -2.82 6.60 -7.10
CA ILE A 293 -4.28 6.73 -7.13
C ILE A 293 -4.88 6.33 -5.77
N THR A 294 -4.45 5.19 -5.22
CA THR A 294 -4.96 4.70 -3.93
C THR A 294 -4.62 5.64 -2.77
N ALA A 295 -3.41 6.23 -2.76
CA ALA A 295 -3.00 7.21 -1.75
C ALA A 295 -3.84 8.50 -1.83
N ILE A 296 -4.08 9.01 -3.04
CA ILE A 296 -4.92 10.20 -3.25
C ILE A 296 -6.34 9.95 -2.75
N LEU A 297 -6.94 8.80 -3.10
CA LEU A 297 -8.27 8.44 -2.60
C LEU A 297 -8.29 8.21 -1.09
N THR A 298 -7.23 7.61 -0.53
CA THR A 298 -7.11 7.41 0.92
C THR A 298 -7.07 8.74 1.65
N SER A 299 -6.31 9.70 1.12
CA SER A 299 -6.25 11.06 1.67
C SER A 299 -7.62 11.75 1.69
N GLU A 300 -8.47 11.52 0.67
CA GLU A 300 -9.84 12.04 0.60
C GLU A 300 -10.70 11.47 1.72
N VAL A 301 -10.68 10.14 1.89
CA VAL A 301 -11.44 9.48 2.94
C VAL A 301 -10.99 9.93 4.33
N GLU A 302 -9.69 10.02 4.58
CA GLU A 302 -9.15 10.47 5.87
C GLU A 302 -9.46 11.94 6.17
N TYR A 303 -9.31 12.82 5.18
CA TYR A 303 -9.68 14.23 5.30
C TYR A 303 -11.17 14.41 5.59
N ASN A 304 -12.03 13.68 4.87
CA ASN A 304 -13.48 13.72 5.07
C ASN A 304 -13.89 13.17 6.44
N LYS A 305 -13.26 12.08 6.91
CA LYS A 305 -13.46 11.56 8.28
C LYS A 305 -13.12 12.61 9.34
N LYS A 306 -11.97 13.29 9.23
CA LYS A 306 -11.57 14.38 10.14
C LYS A 306 -12.57 15.54 10.11
N SER A 307 -13.07 15.88 8.92
CA SER A 307 -14.04 16.96 8.69
C SER A 307 -15.49 16.57 8.94
N LYS A 308 -15.77 15.33 9.39
CA LYS A 308 -17.13 14.77 9.57
C LYS A 308 -18.01 14.89 8.32
N LYS A 309 -17.41 14.78 7.14
CA LYS A 309 -18.09 14.76 5.84
C LYS A 309 -18.08 13.35 5.27
N PHE A 310 -19.09 13.02 4.49
CA PHE A 310 -19.12 11.83 3.65
C PHE A 310 -19.27 12.28 2.20
N SER A 311 -18.32 11.91 1.34
CA SER A 311 -18.38 12.13 -0.10
C SER A 311 -17.84 10.89 -0.81
N LEU A 312 -18.46 10.56 -1.93
CA LEU A 312 -18.03 9.49 -2.84
C LEU A 312 -17.51 10.07 -4.16
N ASP A 313 -17.49 11.39 -4.33
CA ASP A 313 -17.37 12.03 -5.65
C ASP A 313 -16.03 11.70 -6.33
N LEU A 314 -14.92 11.80 -5.58
CA LEU A 314 -13.59 11.55 -6.13
C LEU A 314 -13.36 10.07 -6.47
N ILE A 315 -13.87 9.16 -5.63
CA ILE A 315 -13.74 7.71 -5.87
C ILE A 315 -14.66 7.25 -7.00
N GLU A 316 -15.88 7.79 -7.08
CA GLU A 316 -16.81 7.54 -8.19
C GLU A 316 -16.21 8.01 -9.52
N TYR A 317 -15.73 9.26 -9.57
CA TYR A 317 -15.02 9.80 -10.72
C TYR A 317 -13.85 8.91 -11.16
N THR A 318 -13.02 8.48 -10.20
CA THR A 318 -11.86 7.64 -10.47
C THR A 318 -12.26 6.26 -11.02
N ILE A 319 -13.22 5.60 -10.36
CA ILE A 319 -13.69 4.27 -10.77
C ILE A 319 -14.33 4.33 -12.14
N ASP A 320 -15.17 5.33 -12.43
CA ASP A 320 -15.81 5.47 -13.73
C ASP A 320 -14.78 5.74 -14.84
N LYS A 321 -13.75 6.57 -14.59
CA LYS A 321 -12.63 6.77 -15.52
C LYS A 321 -11.86 5.47 -15.78
N LEU A 322 -11.48 4.74 -14.74
CA LEU A 322 -10.76 3.47 -14.87
C LEU A 322 -11.61 2.39 -15.56
N LEU A 323 -12.92 2.33 -15.28
CA LEU A 323 -13.86 1.45 -15.97
C LEU A 323 -13.92 1.76 -17.46
N ASN A 324 -13.95 3.04 -17.85
CA ASN A 324 -13.92 3.45 -19.25
C ASN A 324 -12.61 3.03 -19.93
N ILE A 325 -11.45 3.24 -19.28
CA ILE A 325 -10.15 2.83 -19.80
C ILE A 325 -10.10 1.29 -19.96
N SER A 326 -10.63 0.54 -19.00
CA SER A 326 -10.64 -0.92 -19.05
C SER A 326 -11.47 -1.50 -20.20
N LYS A 327 -12.40 -0.72 -20.77
CA LYS A 327 -13.31 -1.12 -21.85
C LYS A 327 -12.92 -0.57 -23.22
N LEU A 328 -11.77 0.08 -23.35
CA LEU A 328 -11.29 0.59 -24.64
C LEU A 328 -11.11 -0.56 -25.64
N SER A 329 -11.60 -0.35 -26.87
CA SER A 329 -11.46 -1.33 -27.96
C SER A 329 -9.99 -1.45 -28.37
N ILE A 330 -9.58 -2.66 -28.73
CA ILE A 330 -8.20 -2.95 -29.16
C ILE A 330 -7.85 -2.17 -30.44
N ASP A 331 -8.81 -1.98 -31.35
CA ASP A 331 -8.64 -1.21 -32.59
C ASP A 331 -8.27 0.26 -32.34
N SER A 332 -8.68 0.83 -31.20
CA SER A 332 -8.29 2.19 -30.80
C SER A 332 -6.82 2.29 -30.33
N ILE A 333 -6.16 1.14 -30.10
CA ILE A 333 -4.79 1.01 -29.60
C ILE A 333 -3.80 0.79 -30.76
N GLU A 334 -4.20 0.20 -31.89
CA GLU A 334 -3.37 0.08 -33.10
C GLU A 334 -3.80 1.08 -34.20
N SER A 335 -3.54 2.37 -33.99
CA SER A 335 -3.69 3.37 -35.04
C SER A 335 -2.50 3.30 -36.02
N ASN A 336 -2.46 2.29 -36.91
CA ASN A 336 -1.73 2.35 -38.19
C ASN A 336 -2.14 1.28 -39.22
N ASP A 337 -2.89 0.22 -38.87
CA ASP A 337 -3.47 -0.70 -39.86
C ASP A 337 -4.95 -0.97 -39.52
N ALA A 338 -5.84 -0.18 -40.12
CA ALA A 338 -7.30 -0.24 -39.92
C ALA A 338 -7.98 -1.53 -40.45
N ASN A 339 -7.20 -2.51 -40.92
CA ASN A 339 -7.69 -3.76 -41.52
C ASN A 339 -7.22 -5.02 -40.77
N THR A 340 -6.58 -4.88 -39.62
CA THR A 340 -6.10 -6.04 -38.85
C THR A 340 -7.18 -6.53 -37.89
N ASP A 341 -7.64 -7.77 -38.07
CA ASP A 341 -8.57 -8.41 -37.15
C ASP A 341 -7.92 -8.53 -35.76
N PRO A 342 -8.48 -7.94 -34.69
CA PRO A 342 -7.93 -8.00 -33.34
C PRO A 342 -7.94 -9.42 -32.74
N THR A 343 -8.62 -10.38 -33.39
CA THR A 343 -8.58 -11.80 -33.05
C THR A 343 -7.48 -12.58 -33.77
N ASN A 344 -6.72 -11.93 -34.67
CA ASN A 344 -5.57 -12.54 -35.33
C ASN A 344 -4.52 -12.91 -34.27
N GLU A 345 -4.13 -14.19 -34.27
CA GLU A 345 -3.18 -14.77 -33.31
C GLU A 345 -1.85 -13.98 -33.24
N ALA A 346 -1.37 -13.43 -34.37
CA ALA A 346 -0.17 -12.60 -34.39
C ALA A 346 -0.33 -11.26 -33.65
N VAL A 347 -1.53 -10.66 -33.71
CA VAL A 347 -1.86 -9.41 -33.00
C VAL A 347 -2.04 -9.68 -31.51
N VAL A 348 -2.74 -10.76 -31.13
CA VAL A 348 -2.94 -11.15 -29.73
C VAL A 348 -1.60 -11.42 -29.03
N VAL A 349 -0.70 -12.18 -29.66
CA VAL A 349 0.64 -12.48 -29.11
C VAL A 349 1.48 -11.21 -28.94
N LYS A 350 1.30 -10.20 -29.81
CA LYS A 350 1.97 -8.91 -29.70
C LYS A 350 1.39 -8.08 -28.55
N LEU A 351 0.07 -8.07 -28.37
CA LEU A 351 -0.62 -7.34 -27.30
C LEU A 351 -0.31 -7.92 -25.92
N ASP A 352 -0.16 -9.25 -25.79
CA ASP A 352 0.25 -9.88 -24.52
C ASP A 352 1.68 -9.52 -24.08
N LYS A 353 2.49 -8.92 -24.96
CA LYS A 353 3.85 -8.44 -24.65
C LYS A 353 3.91 -6.94 -24.38
N ILE A 354 2.80 -6.21 -24.50
CA ILE A 354 2.73 -4.74 -24.34
C ILE A 354 1.97 -4.42 -23.05
N ASP A 355 2.37 -3.33 -22.38
CA ASP A 355 1.59 -2.77 -21.26
C ASP A 355 0.29 -2.15 -21.76
N LEU A 356 -0.79 -2.91 -21.66
CA LEU A 356 -2.11 -2.43 -22.07
C LEU A 356 -2.69 -1.45 -21.03
N PRO A 357 -3.26 -0.30 -21.47
CA PRO A 357 -3.99 0.61 -20.59
C PRO A 357 -5.11 -0.10 -19.82
N GLN A 358 -5.79 -1.07 -20.43
CA GLN A 358 -6.82 -1.87 -19.77
C GLN A 358 -6.26 -2.62 -18.56
N VAL A 359 -5.13 -3.30 -18.71
CA VAL A 359 -4.48 -4.08 -17.64
C VAL A 359 -4.10 -3.16 -16.47
N ASN A 360 -3.51 -2.01 -16.78
CA ASN A 360 -3.15 -1.01 -15.76
C ASN A 360 -4.38 -0.44 -15.04
N ALA A 361 -5.45 -0.14 -15.77
CA ALA A 361 -6.70 0.34 -15.17
C ALA A 361 -7.33 -0.71 -14.23
N ILE A 362 -7.38 -1.98 -14.64
CA ILE A 362 -7.88 -3.09 -13.81
C ILE A 362 -7.03 -3.26 -12.55
N ASN A 363 -5.70 -3.13 -12.67
CA ASN A 363 -4.79 -3.18 -11.52
C ASN A 363 -5.01 -1.99 -10.57
N CYS A 364 -5.29 -0.79 -11.08
CA CYS A 364 -5.66 0.36 -10.25
C CYS A 364 -6.96 0.12 -9.48
N ILE A 365 -8.01 -0.36 -10.15
CA ILE A 365 -9.28 -0.73 -9.51
C ILE A 365 -9.02 -1.79 -8.43
N ARG A 366 -8.20 -2.80 -8.73
CA ARG A 366 -7.84 -3.84 -7.77
C ARG A 366 -7.17 -3.26 -6.53
N SER A 367 -6.22 -2.35 -6.68
CA SER A 367 -5.56 -1.70 -5.53
C SER A 367 -6.55 -0.90 -4.67
N ILE A 368 -7.49 -0.18 -5.29
CA ILE A 368 -8.58 0.52 -4.58
C ILE A 368 -9.40 -0.45 -3.71
N PHE A 369 -9.74 -1.63 -4.24
CA PHE A 369 -10.54 -2.62 -3.51
C PHE A 369 -9.76 -3.40 -2.44
N ILE A 370 -8.43 -3.48 -2.55
CA ILE A 370 -7.57 -4.12 -1.54
C ILE A 370 -7.28 -3.15 -0.38
N GLU A 371 -7.20 -1.85 -0.65
CA GLU A 371 -6.90 -0.84 0.37
C GLU A 371 -7.95 -0.86 1.49
N SER A 372 -7.45 -1.04 2.71
CA SER A 372 -8.27 -1.16 3.91
C SER A 372 -8.97 0.16 4.23
N SER A 373 -8.26 1.29 4.08
CA SER A 373 -8.80 2.63 4.33
C SER A 373 -9.93 3.01 3.37
N LEU A 374 -9.97 2.41 2.17
CA LEU A 374 -11.00 2.62 1.15
C LEU A 374 -12.15 1.60 1.22
N SER A 375 -12.13 0.66 2.17
CA SER A 375 -13.12 -0.43 2.24
C SER A 375 -14.56 0.06 2.35
N ASP A 376 -14.80 1.12 3.13
CA ASP A 376 -16.14 1.62 3.41
C ASP A 376 -16.76 2.36 2.22
N VAL A 377 -15.91 2.91 1.33
CA VAL A 377 -16.34 3.69 0.16
C VAL A 377 -16.29 2.88 -1.14
N SER A 378 -15.30 2.00 -1.31
CA SER A 378 -15.18 1.14 -2.50
C SER A 378 -16.34 0.14 -2.63
N ILE A 379 -16.96 -0.24 -1.52
CA ILE A 379 -18.05 -1.23 -1.50
C ILE A 379 -19.27 -0.80 -2.33
N PHE A 380 -19.52 0.51 -2.46
CA PHE A 380 -20.62 1.08 -3.25
C PHE A 380 -20.48 0.85 -4.76
N PHE A 381 -19.30 0.44 -5.23
CA PHE A 381 -19.01 0.22 -6.66
C PHE A 381 -18.81 -1.27 -6.99
N THR A 382 -19.11 -2.16 -6.04
CA THR A 382 -18.80 -3.59 -6.16
C THR A 382 -19.52 -4.25 -7.34
N ASP A 383 -20.75 -3.84 -7.63
CA ASP A 383 -21.55 -4.33 -8.75
C ASP A 383 -20.95 -3.93 -10.11
N LYS A 384 -20.65 -2.64 -10.31
CA LYS A 384 -19.99 -2.13 -11.53
C LYS A 384 -18.68 -2.87 -11.81
N VAL A 385 -17.89 -3.09 -10.76
CA VAL A 385 -16.57 -3.75 -10.87
C VAL A 385 -16.70 -5.27 -11.04
N LEU A 386 -17.71 -5.90 -10.45
CA LEU A 386 -18.02 -7.30 -10.69
C LEU A 386 -18.46 -7.55 -12.15
N ASP A 387 -19.30 -6.67 -12.71
CA ASP A 387 -19.69 -6.74 -14.12
C ASP A 387 -18.47 -6.63 -15.04
N LEU A 388 -17.53 -5.71 -14.74
CA LEU A 388 -16.27 -5.60 -15.45
C LEU A 388 -15.52 -6.94 -15.46
N CYS A 389 -15.25 -7.54 -14.29
CA CYS A 389 -14.52 -8.81 -14.20
C CYS A 389 -15.15 -9.90 -15.07
N LEU A 390 -16.48 -10.07 -14.94
CA LEU A 390 -17.22 -11.10 -15.64
C LEU A 390 -17.22 -10.89 -17.15
N SER A 391 -17.27 -9.64 -17.61
CA SER A 391 -17.20 -9.30 -19.03
C SER A 391 -15.84 -9.56 -19.66
N GLN A 392 -14.77 -9.65 -18.86
CA GLN A 392 -13.39 -9.79 -19.35
C GLN A 392 -12.79 -11.18 -19.20
N PHE A 393 -13.49 -12.13 -18.56
CA PHE A 393 -13.00 -13.51 -18.46
C PHE A 393 -12.89 -14.22 -19.81
N ASP A 394 -13.70 -13.82 -20.79
CA ASP A 394 -13.64 -14.37 -22.15
C ASP A 394 -12.74 -13.53 -23.08
N SER A 395 -11.93 -12.60 -22.54
CA SER A 395 -11.04 -11.76 -23.35
C SER A 395 -10.04 -12.63 -24.14
N PRO A 396 -9.80 -12.38 -25.44
CA PRO A 396 -8.79 -13.14 -26.19
C PRO A 396 -7.36 -12.86 -25.68
N ILE A 397 -7.15 -11.69 -25.07
CA ILE A 397 -5.86 -11.25 -24.49
C ILE A 397 -5.69 -11.88 -23.11
N TRP A 398 -4.62 -12.64 -22.91
CA TRP A 398 -4.35 -13.37 -21.68
C TRP A 398 -4.11 -12.44 -20.48
N SER A 399 -3.35 -11.35 -20.69
CA SER A 399 -3.03 -10.40 -19.62
C SER A 399 -4.28 -9.74 -19.01
N ILE A 400 -5.28 -9.44 -19.85
CA ILE A 400 -6.60 -8.89 -19.43
C ILE A 400 -7.40 -9.93 -18.63
N ARG A 401 -7.43 -11.19 -19.07
CA ARG A 401 -8.08 -12.28 -18.32
C ARG A 401 -7.46 -12.43 -16.94
N ASN A 402 -6.13 -12.45 -16.87
CA ASN A 402 -5.39 -12.65 -15.62
C ASN A 402 -5.65 -11.52 -14.60
N CYS A 403 -5.52 -10.26 -15.00
CA CYS A 403 -5.78 -9.15 -14.07
C CYS A 403 -7.25 -9.08 -13.63
N SER A 404 -8.20 -9.46 -14.50
CA SER A 404 -9.62 -9.60 -14.15
C SER A 404 -9.86 -10.68 -13.09
N VAL A 405 -9.14 -11.81 -13.16
CA VAL A 405 -9.21 -12.88 -12.15
C VAL A 405 -8.63 -12.41 -10.81
N MET A 406 -7.52 -11.67 -10.84
CA MET A 406 -6.92 -11.09 -9.65
C MET A 406 -7.81 -10.04 -8.99
N LEU A 407 -8.55 -9.26 -9.79
CA LEU A 407 -9.55 -8.30 -9.32
C LEU A 407 -10.76 -9.01 -8.72
N PHE A 408 -11.30 -10.02 -9.38
CA PHE A 408 -12.40 -10.83 -8.84
C PHE A 408 -12.04 -11.47 -7.50
N SER A 409 -10.82 -11.97 -7.35
CA SER A 409 -10.31 -12.48 -6.08
C SER A 409 -10.29 -11.42 -4.97
N ALA A 410 -9.97 -10.17 -5.29
CA ALA A 410 -10.06 -9.06 -4.34
C ALA A 410 -11.51 -8.74 -3.94
N LEU A 411 -12.45 -8.79 -4.90
CA LEU A 411 -13.88 -8.58 -4.65
C LEU A 411 -14.49 -9.65 -3.75
N GLN A 412 -14.05 -10.91 -3.84
CA GLN A 412 -14.61 -12.00 -3.06
C GLN A 412 -14.58 -11.73 -1.54
N ASN A 413 -13.53 -11.08 -1.05
CA ASN A 413 -13.42 -10.70 0.37
C ASN A 413 -14.44 -9.60 0.74
N LYS A 414 -14.80 -8.71 -0.17
CA LYS A 414 -15.82 -7.66 0.05
C LYS A 414 -17.24 -8.19 -0.05
N LEU A 415 -17.47 -9.09 -1.01
CA LEU A 415 -18.77 -9.70 -1.29
C LEU A 415 -19.28 -10.57 -0.12
N PHE A 416 -18.36 -11.29 0.54
CA PHE A 416 -18.73 -12.31 1.53
C PHE A 416 -18.05 -12.15 2.90
N GLY A 417 -17.14 -11.18 3.05
CA GLY A 417 -16.33 -11.02 4.26
C GLY A 417 -15.17 -12.02 4.36
N CYS A 418 -14.33 -11.83 5.39
CA CYS A 418 -13.25 -12.76 5.75
C CYS A 418 -13.67 -13.57 6.98
N LYS A 419 -13.52 -14.90 6.99
CA LYS A 419 -13.58 -15.64 8.26
C LYS A 419 -12.37 -15.25 9.10
N LYS A 420 -12.56 -14.95 10.39
CA LYS A 420 -11.46 -14.94 11.36
C LYS A 420 -10.83 -16.34 11.32
N ARG A 421 -9.62 -16.48 10.77
CA ARG A 421 -8.86 -17.73 10.90
C ARG A 421 -8.74 -17.99 12.40
N LYS A 422 -9.31 -19.08 12.91
CA LYS A 422 -8.94 -19.59 14.24
C LYS A 422 -7.41 -19.72 14.21
N LYS A 423 -6.72 -19.19 15.22
CA LYS A 423 -5.27 -19.36 15.43
C LYS A 423 -4.96 -20.85 15.34
N MET A 424 -4.59 -21.32 14.16
CA MET A 424 -3.91 -22.59 13.96
C MET A 424 -2.44 -22.22 14.03
N ASN A 425 -1.69 -22.88 14.92
CA ASN A 425 -0.28 -22.57 15.18
C ASN A 425 0.50 -22.55 13.86
N LEU A 426 0.92 -21.35 13.45
CA LEU A 426 1.65 -21.10 12.21
C LEU A 426 3.12 -20.93 12.55
N ASN A 427 3.86 -22.03 12.51
CA ASN A 427 5.29 -22.02 12.22
C ASN A 427 5.45 -22.47 10.76
N SER A 428 5.23 -21.55 9.81
CA SER A 428 5.75 -21.66 8.44
C SER A 428 5.54 -20.35 7.69
N GLU A 429 6.60 -19.90 7.00
CA GLU A 429 6.74 -18.65 6.24
C GLU A 429 5.88 -18.54 4.95
N ASP A 430 4.78 -19.28 4.82
CA ASP A 430 3.92 -19.23 3.62
C ASP A 430 2.84 -18.13 3.69
N SER A 431 3.21 -16.93 4.13
CA SER A 431 2.30 -15.80 4.21
C SER A 431 2.26 -14.98 2.91
N VAL A 432 1.08 -14.98 2.27
CA VAL A 432 0.67 -14.19 1.10
C VAL A 432 1.16 -14.72 -0.26
N LYS A 433 0.63 -15.86 -0.71
CA LYS A 433 0.60 -16.18 -2.15
C LYS A 433 -0.63 -15.51 -2.79
N PRO A 434 -0.49 -14.76 -3.90
CA PRO A 434 -1.64 -14.21 -4.63
C PRO A 434 -2.53 -15.36 -5.12
N LEU A 435 -3.86 -15.20 -5.05
CA LEU A 435 -4.77 -16.15 -5.68
C LEU A 435 -4.54 -16.12 -7.20
N THR A 436 -3.94 -17.18 -7.73
CA THR A 436 -3.89 -17.45 -9.18
C THR A 436 -5.20 -18.09 -9.64
N VAL A 437 -5.49 -18.10 -10.95
CA VAL A 437 -6.59 -18.91 -11.55
C VAL A 437 -6.61 -20.33 -10.95
N TYR A 438 -5.44 -20.95 -10.84
CA TYR A 438 -5.23 -22.26 -10.26
C TYR A 438 -5.65 -22.35 -8.77
N SER A 439 -5.45 -21.28 -8.00
CA SER A 439 -5.82 -21.21 -6.58
C SER A 439 -7.34 -21.09 -6.37
N ILE A 440 -8.06 -20.44 -7.28
CA ILE A 440 -9.54 -20.35 -7.25
C ILE A 440 -10.15 -21.70 -7.64
N THR A 441 -9.47 -22.49 -8.47
CA THR A 441 -9.93 -23.83 -8.85
C THR A 441 -9.71 -24.91 -7.77
N ASN A 442 -8.91 -24.63 -6.73
CA ASN A 442 -8.62 -25.61 -5.69
C ASN A 442 -9.76 -25.71 -4.65
N ILE A 443 -10.16 -26.94 -4.30
CA ILE A 443 -11.47 -27.24 -3.68
C ILE A 443 -11.44 -27.11 -2.15
N GLU A 444 -10.31 -27.43 -1.54
CA GLU A 444 -10.17 -27.46 -0.08
C GLU A 444 -10.26 -26.06 0.55
N THR A 445 -9.86 -25.03 -0.21
CA THR A 445 -10.00 -23.62 0.18
C THR A 445 -11.45 -23.14 0.10
N LEU A 446 -12.27 -23.67 -0.83
CA LEU A 446 -13.64 -23.22 -1.08
C LEU A 446 -14.65 -23.69 -0.02
N ASN A 447 -14.52 -24.93 0.46
CA ASN A 447 -15.44 -25.51 1.47
C ASN A 447 -15.38 -24.79 2.83
N ASN A 448 -14.32 -24.01 3.09
CA ASN A 448 -14.13 -23.24 4.30
C ASN A 448 -14.44 -21.74 4.13
N LEU A 449 -14.96 -21.28 2.99
CA LEU A 449 -15.29 -19.87 2.78
C LEU A 449 -16.56 -19.44 3.52
N PRO A 450 -16.71 -18.13 3.85
CA PRO A 450 -17.94 -17.61 4.42
C PRO A 450 -19.07 -17.63 3.39
N THR A 451 -20.25 -18.01 3.86
CA THR A 451 -21.54 -17.99 3.16
C THR A 451 -22.37 -16.80 3.65
N VAL A 452 -23.27 -16.30 2.80
CA VAL A 452 -24.13 -15.15 3.12
C VAL A 452 -25.55 -15.44 2.63
N SER A 453 -26.57 -15.02 3.40
CA SER A 453 -27.97 -15.05 2.96
C SER A 453 -28.13 -14.39 1.59
N SER A 454 -28.73 -15.09 0.64
CA SER A 454 -29.03 -14.55 -0.70
C SER A 454 -29.86 -13.26 -0.65
N ARG A 455 -30.81 -13.15 0.29
CA ARG A 455 -31.59 -11.92 0.50
C ARG A 455 -30.69 -10.76 0.92
N LEU A 456 -29.82 -10.98 1.91
CA LEU A 456 -28.90 -9.95 2.39
C LEU A 456 -27.93 -9.52 1.28
N PHE A 457 -27.35 -10.50 0.59
CA PHE A 457 -26.39 -10.27 -0.48
C PHE A 457 -26.97 -9.41 -1.61
N PHE A 458 -28.12 -9.80 -2.18
CA PHE A 458 -28.74 -9.04 -3.27
C PHE A 458 -29.39 -7.74 -2.79
N SER A 459 -29.75 -7.61 -1.51
CA SER A 459 -30.19 -6.32 -0.97
C SER A 459 -29.04 -5.31 -0.88
N LYS A 460 -27.82 -5.80 -0.62
CA LYS A 460 -26.61 -5.01 -0.49
C LYS A 460 -26.00 -4.67 -1.86
N PHE A 461 -26.00 -5.62 -2.78
CA PHE A 461 -25.47 -5.47 -4.13
C PHE A 461 -26.61 -5.68 -5.15
N LYS A 462 -27.39 -4.62 -5.37
CA LYS A 462 -28.71 -4.68 -6.05
C LYS A 462 -28.60 -5.21 -7.47
N ASP A 463 -27.61 -4.75 -8.22
CA ASP A 463 -27.47 -5.09 -9.64
C ASP A 463 -26.77 -6.44 -9.86
N THR A 464 -26.14 -6.99 -8.83
CA THR A 464 -25.36 -8.24 -8.94
C THR A 464 -26.21 -9.43 -9.36
N LYS A 465 -27.50 -9.48 -8.99
CA LYS A 465 -28.40 -10.56 -9.43
C LYS A 465 -28.50 -10.59 -10.95
N GLU A 466 -28.81 -9.45 -11.56
CA GLU A 466 -28.99 -9.34 -13.01
C GLU A 466 -27.67 -9.55 -13.75
N ILE A 467 -26.58 -8.99 -13.23
CA ILE A 467 -25.22 -9.18 -13.76
C ILE A 467 -24.87 -10.66 -13.82
N LEU A 468 -24.99 -11.40 -12.71
CA LEU A 468 -24.66 -12.82 -12.66
C LEU A 468 -25.56 -13.63 -13.61
N TYR A 469 -26.86 -13.32 -13.65
CA TYR A 469 -27.82 -14.03 -14.48
C TYR A 469 -27.53 -13.82 -15.98
N LYS A 470 -27.34 -12.57 -16.41
CA LYS A 470 -27.04 -12.22 -17.80
C LYS A 470 -25.74 -12.88 -18.28
N ASN A 471 -24.68 -12.78 -17.49
CA ASN A 471 -23.39 -13.36 -17.82
C ASN A 471 -23.46 -14.89 -17.88
N LEU A 472 -24.13 -15.55 -16.92
CA LEU A 472 -24.27 -17.01 -16.91
C LEU A 472 -25.12 -17.50 -18.09
N LYS A 473 -26.22 -16.79 -18.40
CA LYS A 473 -27.09 -17.12 -19.52
C LYS A 473 -26.33 -17.02 -20.85
N GLY A 474 -25.53 -15.98 -21.05
CA GLY A 474 -24.68 -15.81 -22.24
C GLY A 474 -23.73 -17.00 -22.43
N SER A 475 -22.90 -17.30 -21.42
CA SER A 475 -21.92 -18.39 -21.49
C SER A 475 -22.51 -19.79 -21.68
N ILE A 476 -23.80 -19.98 -21.36
CA ILE A 476 -24.51 -21.25 -21.60
C ILE A 476 -25.11 -21.32 -23.02
N GLN A 477 -25.47 -20.18 -23.61
CA GLN A 477 -26.07 -20.12 -24.95
C GLN A 477 -25.02 -20.22 -26.08
N ASP A 478 -23.77 -19.87 -25.81
CA ASP A 478 -22.66 -19.91 -26.77
C ASP A 478 -22.11 -21.33 -27.04
N THR A 479 -22.99 -22.35 -27.04
CA THR A 479 -22.67 -23.79 -26.98
C THR A 479 -21.90 -24.39 -28.16
N ASP A 480 -21.63 -23.65 -29.23
CA ASP A 480 -21.09 -24.22 -30.47
C ASP A 480 -19.59 -23.98 -30.70
N ASN A 481 -18.91 -23.13 -29.91
CA ASN A 481 -17.45 -22.94 -30.02
C ASN A 481 -16.77 -22.89 -28.64
N ASN A 482 -15.75 -23.75 -28.45
CA ASN A 482 -14.82 -23.80 -27.32
C ASN A 482 -15.41 -23.81 -25.88
N ASP A 483 -15.82 -24.98 -25.41
CA ASP A 483 -16.16 -25.23 -23.99
C ASP A 483 -15.06 -24.77 -23.00
N ASN A 484 -13.78 -24.74 -23.43
CA ASN A 484 -12.64 -24.31 -22.60
C ASN A 484 -12.58 -22.80 -22.37
N GLU A 485 -13.11 -21.95 -23.26
CA GLU A 485 -13.08 -20.49 -23.06
C GLU A 485 -14.17 -20.07 -22.07
N ASN A 486 -15.36 -20.64 -22.22
CA ASN A 486 -16.51 -20.37 -21.35
C ASN A 486 -16.31 -20.83 -19.89
N ILE A 487 -15.32 -21.70 -19.60
CA ILE A 487 -15.03 -22.13 -18.22
C ILE A 487 -14.62 -20.95 -17.35
N GLU A 488 -13.87 -20.00 -17.92
CA GLU A 488 -13.26 -18.90 -17.18
C GLU A 488 -14.31 -17.90 -16.70
N ARG A 489 -15.46 -17.82 -17.38
CA ARG A 489 -16.61 -17.00 -16.96
C ARG A 489 -17.65 -17.76 -16.15
N ILE A 490 -17.97 -19.00 -16.49
CA ILE A 490 -18.95 -19.80 -15.74
C ILE A 490 -18.46 -20.07 -14.32
N PHE A 491 -17.19 -20.41 -14.15
CA PHE A 491 -16.64 -20.84 -12.87
C PHE A 491 -16.68 -19.75 -11.77
N PRO A 492 -16.28 -18.50 -12.03
CA PRO A 492 -16.45 -17.38 -11.08
C PRO A 492 -17.90 -17.14 -10.68
N ILE A 493 -18.85 -17.21 -11.62
CA ILE A 493 -20.28 -17.02 -11.32
C ILE A 493 -20.77 -18.11 -10.38
N LEU A 494 -20.46 -19.38 -10.69
CA LEU A 494 -20.82 -20.50 -9.82
C LEU A 494 -20.11 -20.41 -8.45
N THR A 495 -18.92 -19.82 -8.36
CA THR A 495 -18.22 -19.57 -7.10
C THR A 495 -18.93 -18.55 -6.22
N VAL A 496 -19.56 -17.53 -6.82
CA VAL A 496 -20.42 -16.59 -6.08
C VAL A 496 -21.70 -17.31 -5.64
N LEU A 497 -22.38 -18.00 -6.55
CA LEU A 497 -23.65 -18.67 -6.28
C LEU A 497 -23.53 -19.79 -5.23
N SER A 498 -22.42 -20.55 -5.23
CA SER A 498 -22.17 -21.62 -4.25
C SER A 498 -21.93 -21.11 -2.82
N ARG A 499 -21.91 -19.79 -2.61
CA ARG A 499 -21.70 -19.15 -1.30
C ARG A 499 -22.92 -18.37 -0.83
N LEU A 500 -24.00 -18.35 -1.61
CA LEU A 500 -25.26 -17.71 -1.25
C LEU A 500 -26.18 -18.73 -0.60
N GLU A 501 -26.79 -18.40 0.53
CA GLU A 501 -27.72 -19.30 1.22
C GLU A 501 -29.18 -19.02 0.84
N ALA A 502 -29.96 -20.09 0.65
CA ALA A 502 -31.41 -19.99 0.50
C ALA A 502 -31.98 -19.24 1.71
N THR A 503 -32.79 -18.21 1.46
CA THR A 503 -33.48 -17.50 2.53
C THR A 503 -34.96 -17.85 2.44
N ASN A 504 -35.57 -18.25 3.56
CA ASN A 504 -36.99 -18.60 3.60
C ASN A 504 -37.83 -17.43 3.04
N ASN A 505 -38.78 -17.74 2.16
CA ASN A 505 -39.66 -16.78 1.50
C ASN A 505 -38.94 -15.75 0.60
N TYR A 506 -37.73 -16.07 0.12
CA TYR A 506 -36.97 -15.19 -0.79
C TYR A 506 -36.54 -15.93 -2.06
N ASN A 507 -37.22 -15.63 -3.16
CA ASN A 507 -37.09 -16.37 -4.41
C ASN A 507 -35.99 -15.85 -5.36
N GLY A 508 -35.07 -15.01 -4.86
CA GLY A 508 -34.06 -14.36 -5.70
C GLY A 508 -33.09 -15.31 -6.40
N LEU A 509 -33.02 -16.57 -6.01
CA LEU A 509 -32.18 -17.60 -6.64
C LEU A 509 -32.93 -18.49 -7.66
N ILE A 510 -34.27 -18.41 -7.73
CA ILE A 510 -35.07 -19.35 -8.54
C ILE A 510 -34.73 -19.24 -10.04
N GLU A 511 -34.49 -18.04 -10.54
CA GLU A 511 -34.14 -17.79 -11.95
C GLU A 511 -32.83 -18.48 -12.37
N PHE A 512 -31.88 -18.68 -11.46
CA PHE A 512 -30.62 -19.36 -11.74
C PHE A 512 -30.77 -20.88 -11.87
N LYS A 513 -31.86 -21.46 -11.34
CA LYS A 513 -32.09 -22.91 -11.35
C LYS A 513 -31.97 -23.54 -12.73
N PRO A 514 -32.71 -23.13 -13.78
CA PRO A 514 -32.56 -23.72 -15.12
C PRO A 514 -31.15 -23.59 -15.69
N LEU A 515 -30.45 -22.49 -15.41
CA LEU A 515 -29.07 -22.27 -15.88
C LEU A 515 -28.09 -23.22 -15.18
N ILE A 516 -28.22 -23.40 -13.86
CA ILE A 516 -27.38 -24.32 -13.09
C ILE A 516 -27.58 -25.76 -13.53
N PHE A 517 -28.81 -26.18 -13.87
CA PHE A 517 -29.04 -27.51 -14.44
C PHE A 517 -28.31 -27.70 -15.78
N LYS A 518 -28.33 -26.70 -16.67
CA LYS A 518 -27.53 -26.74 -17.91
C LYS A 518 -26.03 -26.82 -17.63
N CYS A 519 -25.53 -26.17 -16.57
CA CYS A 519 -24.13 -26.33 -16.16
C CYS A 519 -23.78 -27.76 -15.70
N LEU A 520 -24.72 -28.52 -15.13
CA LEU A 520 -24.50 -29.93 -14.76
C LEU A 520 -24.37 -30.85 -15.98
N GLU A 521 -24.89 -30.43 -17.13
CA GLU A 521 -24.84 -31.19 -18.38
C GLU A 521 -23.53 -30.95 -19.16
N LYS A 522 -22.75 -29.93 -18.80
CA LYS A 522 -21.48 -29.59 -19.47
C LYS A 522 -20.44 -30.71 -19.32
N LYS A 523 -19.62 -30.91 -20.36
CA LYS A 523 -18.55 -31.94 -20.40
C LYS A 523 -17.43 -31.70 -19.39
N ILE A 524 -17.21 -30.45 -18.97
CA ILE A 524 -16.16 -30.08 -18.03
C ILE A 524 -16.56 -30.45 -16.60
N TYR A 525 -15.81 -31.39 -15.99
CA TYR A 525 -16.04 -31.86 -14.61
C TYR A 525 -16.12 -30.71 -13.60
N LYS A 526 -15.22 -29.72 -13.72
CA LYS A 526 -15.12 -28.61 -12.76
C LYS A 526 -16.35 -27.72 -12.73
N ILE A 527 -16.98 -27.50 -13.89
CA ILE A 527 -18.26 -26.78 -13.99
C ILE A 527 -19.37 -27.57 -13.30
N ARG A 528 -19.47 -28.87 -13.58
CA ARG A 528 -20.47 -29.74 -12.93
C ARG A 528 -20.32 -29.78 -11.42
N GLU A 529 -19.08 -29.85 -10.93
CA GLU A 529 -18.76 -29.82 -9.50
C GLU A 529 -19.24 -28.51 -8.85
N MET A 530 -18.96 -27.35 -9.44
CA MET A 530 -19.38 -26.06 -8.88
C MET A 530 -20.89 -25.82 -9.00
N ALA A 531 -21.50 -26.29 -10.09
CA ALA A 531 -22.93 -26.24 -10.26
C ALA A 531 -23.63 -27.08 -9.19
N SER A 532 -23.12 -28.28 -8.89
CA SER A 532 -23.69 -29.14 -7.85
C SER A 532 -23.58 -28.52 -6.45
N LYS A 533 -22.50 -27.78 -6.15
CA LYS A 533 -22.37 -27.03 -4.89
C LYS A 533 -23.32 -25.83 -4.77
N SER A 534 -23.78 -25.29 -5.89
CA SER A 534 -24.74 -24.18 -5.91
C SER A 534 -26.18 -24.66 -5.70
N LEU A 535 -26.49 -25.92 -6.04
CA LEU A 535 -27.84 -26.49 -5.96
C LEU A 535 -28.49 -26.47 -4.56
N PRO A 536 -27.81 -26.86 -3.46
CA PRO A 536 -28.44 -26.92 -2.13
C PRO A 536 -29.09 -25.62 -1.73
N PHE A 537 -28.53 -24.50 -2.18
CA PHE A 537 -29.00 -23.16 -1.86
C PHE A 537 -30.14 -22.66 -2.76
N LEU A 538 -30.50 -23.40 -3.80
CA LEU A 538 -31.66 -23.11 -4.65
C LEU A 538 -32.96 -23.72 -4.10
N PHE A 539 -32.86 -24.68 -3.18
CA PHE A 539 -34.00 -25.35 -2.57
C PHE A 539 -34.29 -24.71 -1.21
N GLN A 540 -35.35 -23.90 -1.13
CA GLN A 540 -35.91 -23.49 0.15
C GLN A 540 -36.69 -24.64 0.78
N GLY A 541 -36.54 -24.82 2.09
CA GLY A 541 -37.37 -25.71 2.87
C GLY A 541 -36.74 -27.08 3.12
N LYS A 542 -37.12 -27.67 4.26
CA LYS A 542 -36.69 -28.94 4.83
C LYS A 542 -36.81 -30.13 3.84
N MET A 543 -35.95 -30.22 2.83
CA MET A 543 -35.52 -31.53 2.36
C MET A 543 -34.27 -31.87 3.13
N ARG A 544 -34.48 -32.40 4.36
CA ARG A 544 -33.56 -33.41 4.84
C ARG A 544 -33.51 -34.44 3.70
N LEU A 545 -32.36 -34.54 3.03
CA LEU A 545 -32.02 -35.72 2.25
C LEU A 545 -31.85 -36.89 3.24
N ILE A 546 -32.92 -37.26 3.94
CA ILE A 546 -33.02 -38.60 4.52
C ILE A 546 -33.35 -39.46 3.32
N PRO A 547 -32.49 -40.41 2.92
CA PRO A 547 -32.88 -41.41 1.95
C PRO A 547 -34.16 -42.08 2.48
N GLN A 548 -35.19 -42.22 1.65
CA GLN A 548 -36.40 -43.01 1.96
C GLN A 548 -36.11 -44.50 2.28
N ARG A 549 -34.85 -44.89 2.48
CA ARG A 549 -34.41 -46.26 2.80
C ARG A 549 -34.23 -46.55 4.28
N THR A 550 -34.33 -45.58 5.20
CA THR A 550 -34.12 -45.85 6.65
C THR A 550 -35.40 -46.00 7.48
N THR A 551 -36.59 -46.11 6.86
CA THR A 551 -37.84 -46.34 7.60
C THR A 551 -38.14 -47.82 7.89
N TYR A 552 -37.26 -48.75 7.50
CA TYR A 552 -37.38 -50.16 7.84
C TYR A 552 -36.07 -50.65 8.46
N LEU A 553 -35.90 -50.42 9.77
CA LEU A 553 -35.09 -51.22 10.69
C LEU A 553 -35.17 -50.59 12.09
N VAL A 554 -36.36 -50.67 12.68
CA VAL A 554 -36.53 -50.77 14.14
C VAL A 554 -37.68 -51.75 14.38
N ILE A 555 -37.33 -53.04 14.44
CA ILE A 555 -37.93 -54.04 15.34
C ILE A 555 -36.76 -54.80 15.94
#